data_AF-A0A7X6M171-F1
#
_entry.id   AF-A0A7X6M171-F1
#
_cell.length_a   1.000
_cell.length_b   1.000
_cell.length_c   1.000
_cell.angle_alpha   90.00
_cell.angle_beta   90.00
_cell.angle_gamma   90.00
#
_symmetry.space_group_name_H-M   'P 1'
#
loop_
_entity.id
_entity.type
_entity.pdbx_description
1 polymer ?
#
loop_
_entity_poly.entity_id
_entity_poly.type
_entity_poly.pdbx_seq_one_letter_code
_entity_poly.pdbx_strand_id
1 'polypeptide(L)'
;MTDKETFEPAAGADPQAIVDGLVFDDAAAAPALPPTGEEVERGMVTTSLKLPKDLRDRVREAAAEHGITPSMLIRQYIEMGLLSEQPGRMIPLSDAIRVLSSLRPSA
;
A
#
# COMPACT_ATOMS: atom_id res chain seq x y z
N MET A 1 -15.01 -15.03 -19.13
CA MET A 1 -13.71 -14.42 -19.50
C MET A 1 -12.78 -14.82 -18.38
N THR A 2 -11.98 -15.85 -18.64
CA THR A 2 -11.35 -16.67 -17.60
C THR A 2 -10.02 -16.03 -17.20
N ASP A 3 -9.87 -15.67 -15.92
CA ASP A 3 -8.58 -15.29 -15.30
C ASP A 3 -7.53 -16.35 -15.63
N LYS A 4 -6.65 -16.02 -16.57
CA LYS A 4 -5.60 -16.93 -17.08
C LYS A 4 -4.20 -16.39 -16.84
N GLU A 5 -4.05 -15.36 -16.01
CA GLU A 5 -2.78 -14.63 -15.84
C GLU A 5 -2.05 -14.94 -14.52
N THR A 6 -2.65 -15.73 -13.63
CA THR A 6 -1.97 -16.14 -12.39
C THR A 6 -1.44 -17.56 -12.54
N PHE A 7 -0.11 -17.70 -12.64
CA PHE A 7 0.56 -18.98 -12.58
C PHE A 7 0.62 -19.48 -11.14
N GLU A 8 -0.01 -20.62 -10.86
CA GLU A 8 0.16 -21.34 -9.60
C GLU A 8 1.14 -22.51 -9.79
N PRO A 9 2.30 -22.53 -9.12
CA PRO A 9 3.26 -23.62 -9.26
C PRO A 9 2.70 -24.91 -8.66
N ALA A 10 2.66 -25.98 -9.45
CA ALA A 10 2.29 -27.31 -8.97
C ALA A 10 3.42 -27.93 -8.13
N ALA A 11 3.07 -28.45 -6.94
CA ALA A 11 4.03 -29.13 -6.07
C ALA A 11 4.66 -30.35 -6.78
N GLY A 12 5.99 -30.43 -6.80
CA GLY A 12 6.75 -31.51 -7.46
C GLY A 12 7.08 -31.28 -8.93
N ALA A 13 6.71 -30.14 -9.52
CA ALA A 13 7.17 -29.75 -10.84
C ALA A 13 8.68 -29.42 -10.84
N ASP A 14 9.35 -29.72 -11.94
CA ASP A 14 10.75 -29.33 -12.15
C ASP A 14 10.86 -27.82 -12.31
N PRO A 15 11.56 -27.10 -11.40
CA PRO A 15 11.75 -25.66 -11.51
C PRO A 15 12.48 -25.24 -12.79
N GLN A 16 13.37 -26.08 -13.32
CA GLN A 16 14.16 -25.75 -14.51
C GLN A 16 13.28 -25.68 -15.77
N ALA A 17 12.34 -26.62 -15.91
CA ALA A 17 11.39 -26.63 -17.01
C ALA A 17 10.49 -25.37 -17.05
N ILE A 18 10.21 -24.76 -15.89
CA ILE A 18 9.47 -23.49 -15.83
C ILE A 18 10.33 -22.35 -16.38
N VAL A 19 11.58 -22.26 -15.94
CA VAL A 19 12.53 -21.22 -16.38
C VAL A 19 12.78 -21.31 -17.89
N ASP A 20 12.98 -22.51 -18.41
CA ASP A 20 13.23 -22.75 -19.84
C ASP A 20 12.01 -22.42 -20.71
N GLY A 21 10.81 -22.40 -20.13
CA GLY A 21 9.55 -22.03 -20.79
C GLY A 21 9.19 -20.54 -20.72
N LEU A 22 9.97 -19.72 -20.01
CA LEU A 22 9.72 -18.28 -19.91
C LEU A 22 10.01 -17.60 -21.25
N VAL A 23 9.00 -16.91 -21.80
CA VAL A 23 9.12 -16.09 -23.01
C VAL A 23 8.71 -14.67 -22.65
N PHE A 24 9.55 -13.70 -23.04
CA PHE A 24 9.21 -12.29 -22.93
C PHE A 24 8.36 -11.88 -24.14
N ASP A 25 7.18 -11.32 -23.89
CA ASP A 25 6.34 -10.71 -24.91
C ASP A 25 6.52 -9.18 -24.87
N ASP A 26 7.39 -8.67 -25.75
CA ASP A 26 7.63 -7.22 -25.90
C ASP A 26 6.45 -6.49 -26.56
N ALA A 27 5.45 -7.20 -27.08
CA ALA A 27 4.24 -6.62 -27.65
C ALA A 27 3.09 -6.49 -26.62
N ALA A 28 3.26 -7.05 -25.41
CA ALA A 28 2.29 -6.91 -24.34
C ALA A 28 2.16 -5.44 -23.90
N ALA A 29 0.93 -5.02 -23.60
CA ALA A 29 0.69 -3.67 -23.07
C ALA A 29 1.35 -3.56 -21.69
N ALA A 30 2.17 -2.52 -21.50
CA ALA A 30 2.77 -2.26 -20.20
C ALA A 30 1.65 -2.03 -19.15
N PRO A 31 1.76 -2.64 -17.95
CA PRO A 31 0.80 -2.40 -16.89
C PRO A 31 0.80 -0.91 -16.51
N ALA A 32 -0.38 -0.40 -16.15
CA ALA A 32 -0.49 0.98 -15.68
C ALA A 32 0.40 1.17 -14.44
N LEU A 33 1.28 2.16 -14.49
CA LEU A 33 2.09 2.54 -13.34
C LEU A 33 1.18 3.13 -12.24
N PRO A 34 1.56 2.98 -10.96
CA PRO A 34 0.87 3.71 -9.90
C PRO A 34 0.94 5.22 -10.18
N PRO A 35 -0.08 5.99 -9.75
CA PRO A 35 -0.09 7.43 -9.98
C PRO A 35 1.12 8.07 -9.31
N THR A 36 1.73 9.01 -10.03
CA THR A 36 2.80 9.88 -9.52
C THR A 36 2.28 10.77 -8.38
N GLY A 37 3.21 11.30 -7.57
CA GLY A 37 2.85 12.26 -6.52
C GLY A 37 2.09 13.47 -7.07
N GLU A 38 2.46 13.96 -8.25
CA GLU A 38 1.76 15.09 -8.91
C GLU A 38 0.34 14.73 -9.36
N GLU A 39 0.12 13.51 -9.87
CA GLU A 39 -1.21 13.01 -10.23
C GLU A 39 -2.11 12.89 -9.01
N VAL A 40 -1.55 12.40 -7.91
CA VAL A 40 -2.26 12.29 -6.63
C VAL A 40 -2.62 13.67 -6.10
N GLU A 41 -1.68 14.63 -6.09
CA GLU A 41 -1.91 15.98 -5.58
C GLU A 41 -2.89 16.81 -6.46
N ARG A 42 -2.92 16.61 -7.79
CA ARG A 42 -3.90 17.28 -8.67
C ARG A 42 -5.36 17.00 -8.31
N GLY A 43 -5.64 15.82 -7.78
CA GLY A 43 -7.00 15.41 -7.39
C GLY A 43 -7.45 15.96 -6.04
N MET A 44 -6.58 16.64 -5.30
CA MET A 44 -6.84 17.00 -3.90
C MET A 44 -7.59 18.32 -3.75
N VAL A 45 -8.47 18.33 -2.76
CA VAL A 45 -9.27 19.51 -2.42
C VAL A 45 -8.81 20.07 -1.08
N THR A 46 -8.45 21.36 -1.06
CA THR A 46 -8.09 22.07 0.17
C THR A 46 -9.29 22.18 1.10
N THR A 47 -9.11 21.72 2.33
CA THR A 47 -10.14 21.81 3.39
C THR A 47 -9.56 22.47 4.63
N SER A 48 -10.32 23.40 5.23
CA SER A 48 -9.93 24.05 6.48
C SER A 48 -10.43 23.26 7.69
N LEU A 49 -9.55 22.99 8.65
CA LEU A 49 -9.87 22.30 9.90
C LEU A 49 -9.51 23.20 11.09
N LYS A 50 -10.39 23.24 12.10
CA LYS A 50 -10.07 23.84 13.40
C LYS A 50 -9.52 22.77 14.32
N LEU A 51 -8.29 22.97 14.79
CA LEU A 51 -7.62 22.06 15.72
C LEU A 51 -7.25 22.80 17.00
N PRO A 52 -7.39 22.18 18.18
CA PRO A 52 -6.75 22.67 19.39
C PRO A 52 -5.25 22.88 19.16
N LYS A 53 -4.68 23.93 19.77
CA LYS A 53 -3.25 24.26 19.62
C LYS A 53 -2.35 23.07 19.93
N ASP A 54 -2.61 22.39 21.05
CA ASP A 54 -1.79 21.27 21.50
C ASP A 54 -1.84 20.10 20.52
N LEU A 55 -3.01 19.83 19.93
CA LEU A 55 -3.14 18.80 18.90
C LEU A 55 -2.36 19.18 17.63
N ARG A 56 -2.47 20.43 17.18
CA ARG A 56 -1.72 20.93 16.03
C ARG A 56 -0.21 20.79 16.23
N ASP A 57 0.27 21.12 17.44
CA ASP A 57 1.70 21.08 17.75
C ASP A 57 2.20 19.63 17.81
N ARG A 58 1.43 18.69 18.39
CA ARG A 58 1.72 17.25 18.36
C ARG A 58 1.78 16.67 16.94
N VAL A 59 0.86 17.07 16.06
CA VAL A 59 0.87 16.65 14.64
C VAL A 59 2.14 17.10 13.94
N ARG A 60 2.62 18.32 14.22
CA ARG A 60 3.85 18.85 13.62
C ARG A 60 5.09 18.10 14.09
N GLU A 61 5.17 17.80 15.38
CA GLU A 61 6.26 17.02 15.95
C GLU A 61 6.32 15.62 15.34
N ALA A 62 5.20 14.90 15.32
CA ALA A 62 5.11 13.58 14.72
C ALA A 62 5.45 13.59 13.21
N ALA A 63 4.97 14.59 12.47
CA ALA A 63 5.27 14.69 11.04
C ALA A 63 6.77 14.90 10.79
N ALA A 64 7.43 15.70 11.64
CA ALA A 64 8.86 15.92 11.57
C ALA A 64 9.66 14.64 11.88
N GLU A 65 9.25 13.86 12.88
CA GLU A 65 9.86 12.56 13.21
C GLU A 65 9.79 11.58 12.02
N HIS A 66 8.69 11.61 11.26
CA HIS A 66 8.49 10.78 10.07
C HIS A 66 9.07 11.38 8.77
N GLY A 67 9.66 12.59 8.81
CA GLY A 67 10.20 13.26 7.62
C GLY A 67 9.14 13.64 6.57
N ILE A 68 7.89 13.87 6.98
CA ILE A 68 6.77 14.23 6.09
C ILE A 68 6.14 15.56 6.51
N THR A 69 5.28 16.11 5.63
CA THR A 69 4.55 17.34 5.98
C THR A 69 3.40 17.06 6.96
N PRO A 70 3.02 18.02 7.82
CA PRO A 70 1.85 17.88 8.69
C PRO A 70 0.56 17.54 7.92
N SER A 71 0.37 18.08 6.72
CA SER A 71 -0.80 17.79 5.88
C SER A 71 -0.84 16.34 5.42
N MET A 72 0.31 15.74 5.07
CA MET A 72 0.41 14.32 4.73
C MET A 72 0.05 13.45 5.93
N LEU A 73 0.59 13.76 7.11
CA LEU A 73 0.29 12.99 8.33
C LEU A 73 -1.19 13.09 8.71
N ILE A 74 -1.80 14.28 8.62
CA ILE A 74 -3.23 14.49 8.87
C ILE A 74 -4.07 13.62 7.94
N ARG A 75 -3.75 13.61 6.64
CA ARG A 75 -4.45 12.79 5.64
C ARG A 75 -4.35 11.30 5.98
N GLN A 76 -3.14 10.82 6.25
CA GLN A 76 -2.89 9.43 6.61
C GLN A 76 -3.67 9.00 7.85
N TYR A 77 -3.69 9.81 8.91
CA TYR A 77 -4.45 9.50 10.11
C TYR A 77 -5.96 9.51 9.90
N ILE A 78 -6.48 10.41 9.05
CA ILE A 78 -7.90 10.40 8.67
C ILE A 78 -8.24 9.12 7.91
N GLU A 79 -7.44 8.75 6.90
CA GLU A 79 -7.64 7.53 6.11
C GLU A 79 -7.59 6.27 7.00
N MET A 80 -6.62 6.20 7.91
CA MET A 80 -6.51 5.10 8.88
C MET A 80 -7.73 5.05 9.82
N GLY A 81 -8.19 6.20 10.30
CA GLY A 81 -9.41 6.29 11.11
C GLY A 81 -10.63 5.76 10.35
N LEU A 82 -10.85 6.22 9.13
CA LEU A 82 -11.96 5.76 8.28
C LEU A 82 -11.86 4.27 7.93
N LEU A 83 -10.66 3.75 7.69
CA LEU A 83 -10.42 2.31 7.48
C LEU A 83 -10.75 1.50 8.73
N SER A 84 -10.44 2.03 9.92
CA SER A 84 -10.74 1.36 11.20
C SER A 84 -12.23 1.27 11.52
N GLU A 85 -13.04 2.17 10.95
CA GLU A 85 -14.50 2.18 11.10
C GLU A 85 -15.20 1.14 10.21
N GLN A 86 -14.52 0.51 9.26
CA GLN A 86 -15.14 -0.46 8.35
C GLN A 86 -15.54 -1.75 9.11
N PRO A 87 -16.84 -2.05 9.23
CA PRO A 87 -17.30 -3.26 9.91
C PRO A 87 -16.83 -4.50 9.13
N GLY A 88 -16.16 -5.42 9.83
CA GLY A 88 -15.70 -6.70 9.27
C GLY A 88 -14.20 -6.82 8.97
N ARG A 89 -13.40 -5.79 9.25
CA ARG A 89 -11.93 -5.79 9.00
C ARG A 89 -11.03 -6.00 10.21
N MET A 90 -11.57 -6.45 11.34
CA MET A 90 -10.75 -6.89 12.48
C MET A 90 -10.13 -8.25 12.15
N ILE A 91 -8.97 -8.25 11.50
CA ILE A 91 -8.15 -9.46 11.49
C ILE A 91 -7.56 -9.68 12.89
N PRO A 92 -7.50 -10.92 13.39
CA PRO A 92 -6.82 -11.21 14.64
C PRO A 92 -5.38 -10.72 14.61
N LEU A 93 -4.89 -10.15 15.71
CA LEU A 93 -3.49 -9.68 15.82
C LEU A 93 -2.48 -10.79 15.49
N SER A 94 -2.80 -12.05 15.82
CA SER A 94 -1.98 -13.21 15.46
C SER A 94 -1.84 -13.41 13.95
N ASP A 95 -2.89 -13.14 13.17
CA ASP A 95 -2.84 -13.23 11.71
C ASP A 95 -2.04 -12.08 11.11
N ALA A 96 -2.21 -10.87 11.66
CA ALA A 96 -1.39 -9.72 11.27
C ALA A 96 0.10 -9.98 11.54
N ILE A 97 0.45 -10.46 12.73
CA ILE A 97 1.84 -10.80 13.10
C ILE A 97 2.38 -11.92 12.21
N ARG A 98 1.59 -12.97 11.94
CA ARG A 98 2.01 -14.07 11.05
C ARG A 98 2.34 -13.56 9.66
N VAL A 99 1.48 -12.73 9.08
CA VAL A 99 1.68 -12.15 7.75
C VAL A 99 2.89 -11.23 7.73
N LEU A 100 2.99 -10.30 8.69
CA LEU A 100 4.13 -9.37 8.79
C LEU A 100 5.47 -10.12 8.99
N SER A 101 5.47 -11.20 9.76
CA SER A 101 6.67 -12.03 9.99
C SER A 101 7.07 -12.87 8.77
N SER A 102 6.14 -13.06 7.82
CA SER A 102 6.40 -13.78 6.57
C SER A 102 6.94 -12.87 5.45
N LEU A 103 6.90 -11.55 5.64
CA LEU A 103 7.50 -10.60 4.71
C LEU A 103 9.02 -10.73 4.80
N ARG A 104 9.68 -10.97 3.67
CA ARG A 104 11.14 -10.83 3.60
C ARG A 104 11.51 -9.37 3.84
N PRO A 105 12.68 -9.07 4.42
CA PRO A 105 13.21 -7.71 4.41
C PRO A 105 13.23 -7.21 2.98
N SER A 106 12.49 -6.13 2.72
CA SER A 106 12.70 -5.35 1.49
C SER A 106 14.09 -4.76 1.59
N ALA A 107 14.95 -5.13 0.63
CA ALA A 107 16.19 -4.40 0.37
C ALA A 107 15.87 -2.98 -0.14
#